data_AF-A0A7W1J5M9-F1
#
_entry.id   AF-A0A7W1J5M9-F1
#
_cell.length_a   1.000
_cell.length_b   1.000
_cell.length_c   1.000
_cell.angle_alpha   90.00
_cell.angle_beta   90.00
_cell.angle_gamma   90.00
#
_symmetry.space_group_name_H-M   'P 1'
#
loop_
_entity.id
_entity.type
_entity.pdbx_description
1 polymer ?
#
loop_
_entity_poly.entity_id
_entity_poly.type
_entity_poly.pdbx_seq_one_letter_code
_entity_poly.pdbx_strand_id
1 'polypeptide(L)'
;MPSLEGSILLLEDDEEVGPVHFDRELQSLIHQPGFGGVRGIVFGKFQRASNMDPDTLTAIVESKRELDGMPIVASASFGHTTPQFTFPIGGYGSLRAGNGTVQLSIDVH
;
A
#
# COMPACT_ATOMS: atom_id res chain seq x y z
N MET A 1 -9.81 -10.47 10.20
CA MET A 1 -9.47 -9.22 9.48
C MET A 1 -10.65 -8.26 9.58
N PRO A 2 -10.42 -6.93 9.60
CA PRO A 2 -11.47 -5.95 9.35
C PRO A 2 -12.08 -6.18 7.95
N SER A 3 -13.27 -5.64 7.71
CA SER A 3 -13.87 -5.64 6.37
C SER A 3 -12.98 -4.87 5.39
N LEU A 4 -12.77 -5.43 4.20
CA LEU A 4 -12.02 -4.78 3.11
C LEU A 4 -12.93 -3.96 2.18
N GLU A 5 -14.26 -4.08 2.33
CA GLU A 5 -15.23 -3.39 1.48
C GLU A 5 -15.06 -1.87 1.57
N GLY A 6 -14.79 -1.22 0.44
CA GLY A 6 -14.64 0.23 0.36
C GLY A 6 -13.33 0.77 0.95
N SER A 7 -12.38 -0.09 1.30
CA SER A 7 -11.17 0.30 2.04
C SER A 7 -10.06 0.87 1.16
N ILE A 8 -9.24 1.75 1.75
CA ILE A 8 -7.90 2.10 1.24
C ILE A 8 -6.90 1.43 2.19
N LEU A 9 -6.01 0.60 1.67
CA LEU A 9 -5.04 -0.11 2.48
C LEU A 9 -3.76 0.71 2.59
N LEU A 10 -3.35 1.03 3.81
CA LEU A 10 -2.04 1.61 4.10
C LEU A 10 -1.15 0.48 4.59
N LEU A 11 -0.18 0.08 3.77
CA LEU A 11 0.67 -1.10 4.00
C LEU A 11 2.12 -0.68 4.08
N GLU A 12 2.87 -1.25 5.02
CA GLU A 12 4.29 -1.00 5.21
C GLU A 12 4.93 -2.23 5.85
N ASP A 13 6.25 -2.29 5.81
CA ASP A 13 7.02 -3.32 6.48
C ASP A 13 8.39 -2.78 6.91
N ASP A 14 9.05 -3.50 7.80
CA ASP A 14 10.37 -3.14 8.34
C ASP A 14 11.53 -3.63 7.45
N GLU A 15 12.75 -3.50 7.95
CA GLU A 15 13.97 -3.88 7.23
C GLU A 15 14.23 -5.38 7.14
N GLU A 16 13.54 -6.22 7.93
CA GLU A 16 13.69 -7.68 7.89
C GLU A 16 12.96 -8.28 6.68
N VAL A 17 11.97 -7.56 6.13
CA VAL A 17 11.15 -8.03 5.01
C VAL A 17 11.70 -7.55 3.66
N GLY A 18 12.38 -8.46 2.97
CA GLY A 18 12.83 -8.25 1.58
C GLY A 18 11.74 -8.48 0.52
N PRO A 19 12.05 -8.22 -0.77
CA PRO A 19 11.08 -8.24 -1.86
C PRO A 19 10.25 -9.52 -1.99
N VAL A 20 10.88 -10.68 -1.84
CA VAL A 20 10.20 -11.99 -1.96
C VAL A 20 9.19 -12.22 -0.83
N HIS A 21 9.51 -11.75 0.38
CA HIS A 21 8.64 -11.90 1.54
C HIS A 21 7.44 -10.97 1.41
N PHE A 22 7.69 -9.71 1.05
CA PHE A 22 6.64 -8.73 0.77
C PHE A 22 5.70 -9.20 -0.35
N ASP A 23 6.24 -9.71 -1.45
CA ASP A 23 5.48 -10.26 -2.58
C ASP A 23 4.50 -11.36 -2.12
N ARG A 24 5.00 -12.31 -1.35
CA ARG A 24 4.21 -13.42 -0.79
C ARG A 24 3.09 -12.92 0.12
N GLU A 25 3.36 -11.92 0.94
CA GLU A 25 2.38 -11.36 1.89
C GLU A 25 1.31 -10.55 1.17
N LEU A 26 1.69 -9.74 0.17
CA LEU A 26 0.76 -9.06 -0.71
C LEU A 26 -0.14 -10.07 -1.45
N GLN A 27 0.42 -11.17 -1.95
CA GLN A 27 -0.37 -12.23 -2.59
C GLN A 27 -1.34 -12.90 -1.60
N SER A 28 -0.89 -13.15 -0.36
CA SER A 28 -1.74 -13.71 0.70
C SER A 28 -2.92 -12.79 1.04
N LEU A 29 -2.67 -11.47 1.08
CA LEU A 29 -3.69 -10.44 1.29
C LEU A 29 -4.70 -10.40 0.14
N ILE A 30 -4.23 -10.49 -1.12
CA ILE A 30 -5.09 -10.52 -2.31
C ILE A 30 -6.06 -11.71 -2.28
N HIS A 31 -5.63 -12.86 -1.76
CA HIS A 31 -6.48 -14.04 -1.63
C HIS A 31 -7.50 -13.97 -0.47
N GLN A 32 -7.49 -12.91 0.34
CA GLN A 32 -8.43 -12.81 1.44
C GLN A 32 -9.87 -12.55 0.96
N PRO A 33 -10.88 -13.10 1.64
CA PRO A 33 -12.27 -12.80 1.34
C PRO A 33 -12.53 -11.28 1.39
N GLY A 34 -13.16 -10.75 0.35
CA GLY A 34 -13.51 -9.33 0.26
C GLY A 34 -12.42 -8.43 -0.33
N PHE A 35 -11.26 -8.95 -0.76
CA PHE A 35 -10.23 -8.13 -1.40
C PHE A 35 -10.75 -7.34 -2.62
N GLY A 36 -11.72 -7.88 -3.36
CA GLY A 36 -12.38 -7.16 -4.46
C GLY A 36 -13.08 -5.85 -4.05
N GLY A 37 -13.29 -5.61 -2.75
CA GLY A 37 -13.83 -4.37 -2.21
C GLY A 37 -12.77 -3.27 -1.97
N VAL A 38 -11.47 -3.59 -2.05
CA VAL A 38 -10.37 -2.64 -1.88
C VAL A 38 -10.41 -1.60 -3.01
N ARG A 39 -10.28 -0.32 -2.64
CA ARG A 39 -10.38 0.83 -3.55
C ARG A 39 -9.04 1.48 -3.88
N GLY A 40 -7.99 1.14 -3.15
CA GLY A 40 -6.65 1.68 -3.37
C GLY A 40 -5.65 1.17 -2.33
N ILE A 41 -4.37 1.26 -2.67
CA ILE A 41 -3.27 0.87 -1.79
C ILE A 41 -2.25 2.00 -1.72
N VAL A 42 -1.77 2.27 -0.51
CA VAL A 42 -0.66 3.19 -0.25
C VAL A 42 0.43 2.40 0.46
N PHE A 43 1.58 2.25 -0.18
CA PHE A 43 2.77 1.68 0.42
C PHE A 43 3.58 2.76 1.14
N GLY A 44 3.93 2.48 2.39
CA GLY A 44 4.90 3.25 3.16
C GLY A 44 6.28 3.22 2.49
N LYS A 45 7.15 4.13 2.89
CA LYS A 45 8.52 4.16 2.38
C LYS A 45 9.33 3.03 3.03
N PHE A 46 9.76 2.07 2.20
CA PHE A 46 10.64 0.99 2.63
C PHE A 46 12.01 1.50 3.11
N GLN A 47 12.56 0.84 4.14
CA GLN A 47 13.92 1.09 4.62
C GLN A 47 14.94 0.64 3.56
N ARG A 48 16.09 1.30 3.46
CA ARG A 48 17.14 0.90 2.50
C ARG A 48 17.63 -0.53 2.71
N ALA A 49 17.64 -0.99 3.97
CA ALA A 49 18.08 -2.33 4.35
C ALA A 49 17.17 -3.45 3.85
N SER A 50 15.90 -3.17 3.54
CA SER A 50 14.99 -4.17 2.95
C SER A 50 15.33 -4.51 1.50
N ASN A 51 16.20 -3.73 0.83
CA ASN A 51 16.53 -3.89 -0.59
C ASN A 51 15.31 -3.84 -1.53
N MET A 52 14.23 -3.16 -1.13
CA MET A 52 13.08 -2.89 -1.99
C MET A 52 13.32 -1.61 -2.80
N ASP A 53 13.78 -1.75 -4.04
CA ASP A 53 13.87 -0.63 -4.97
C ASP A 53 12.54 -0.39 -5.74
N PRO A 54 12.36 0.80 -6.34
CA PRO A 54 11.12 1.14 -7.05
C PRO A 54 10.78 0.22 -8.23
N ASP A 55 11.77 -0.26 -8.98
CA ASP A 55 11.52 -1.13 -10.15
C ASP A 55 11.08 -2.52 -9.68
N THR A 56 11.70 -3.03 -8.61
CA THR A 56 11.29 -4.29 -7.96
C THR A 56 9.86 -4.21 -7.42
N LEU A 57 9.51 -3.14 -6.70
CA LEU A 57 8.13 -2.95 -6.22
C LEU A 57 7.13 -2.85 -7.38
N THR A 58 7.50 -2.15 -8.45
CA THR A 58 6.68 -2.03 -9.67
C THR A 58 6.44 -3.41 -10.30
N ALA A 59 7.48 -4.22 -10.47
CA ALA A 59 7.36 -5.58 -10.98
C ALA A 59 6.48 -6.48 -10.09
N ILE A 60 6.60 -6.37 -8.77
CA ILE A 60 5.74 -7.08 -7.81
C ILE A 60 4.27 -6.69 -8.01
N VAL A 61 3.97 -5.39 -8.15
CA VAL A 61 2.59 -4.91 -8.34
C VAL A 61 2.04 -5.33 -9.71
N GLU A 62 2.79 -5.10 -10.79
CA GLU A 62 2.36 -5.39 -12.17
C GLU A 62 2.20 -6.90 -12.44
N SER A 63 2.80 -7.76 -11.61
CA SER A 63 2.59 -9.21 -11.70
C SER A 63 1.20 -9.68 -11.22
N LYS A 64 0.41 -8.81 -10.58
CA LYS A 64 -0.89 -9.14 -9.95
C LYS A 64 -2.04 -8.50 -10.70
N ARG A 65 -2.75 -9.29 -11.49
CA ARG A 65 -3.90 -8.83 -12.29
C ARG A 65 -5.03 -8.25 -11.45
N GLU A 66 -5.16 -8.69 -10.20
CA GLU A 66 -6.15 -8.20 -9.24
C GLU A 66 -5.93 -6.72 -8.87
N LEU A 67 -4.73 -6.19 -9.13
CA LEU A 67 -4.37 -4.79 -8.88
C LEU A 67 -4.54 -3.91 -10.13
N ASP A 68 -4.84 -4.48 -11.30
CA ASP A 68 -4.97 -3.74 -12.56
C ASP A 68 -6.04 -2.64 -12.46
N GLY A 69 -5.64 -1.40 -12.77
CA GLY A 69 -6.52 -0.24 -12.74
C GLY A 69 -6.82 0.32 -11.33
N MET A 70 -6.28 -0.30 -10.27
CA MET A 70 -6.40 0.21 -8.90
C MET A 70 -5.40 1.37 -8.67
N PRO A 71 -5.79 2.47 -7.99
CA PRO A 71 -4.84 3.50 -7.59
C PRO A 71 -3.87 2.95 -6.54
N ILE A 72 -2.59 2.89 -6.89
CA ILE A 72 -1.50 2.43 -6.03
C ILE A 72 -0.47 3.54 -5.91
N VAL A 73 -0.10 3.88 -4.68
CA VAL A 73 0.92 4.88 -4.36
C VAL A 73 2.02 4.22 -3.56
N ALA A 74 3.28 4.52 -3.86
CA ALA A 74 4.42 4.06 -3.08
C ALA A 74 5.19 5.24 -2.48
N SER A 75 6.09 4.92 -1.54
CA SER A 75 6.97 5.91 -0.89
C SER A 75 6.24 6.99 -0.10
N ALA A 76 5.05 6.69 0.42
CA ALA A 76 4.36 7.59 1.34
C ALA A 76 5.14 7.71 2.67
N SER A 77 5.03 8.86 3.35
CA SER A 77 5.82 9.15 4.56
C SER A 77 5.20 8.52 5.82
N PHE A 78 5.18 7.18 5.89
CA PHE A 78 4.84 6.39 7.07
C PHE A 78 5.58 5.03 7.03
N GLY A 79 5.53 4.27 8.13
CA GLY A 79 6.23 2.98 8.31
C GLY A 79 7.54 3.16 9.09
N HIS A 80 8.52 2.31 8.84
CA HIS A 80 9.78 2.28 9.63
C HIS A 80 10.84 3.32 9.21
N THR A 81 10.46 4.35 8.45
CA THR A 81 11.35 5.49 8.10
C THR A 81 10.91 6.77 8.82
N THR A 82 11.72 7.83 8.76
CA THR A 82 11.35 9.15 9.32
C THR A 82 11.50 10.26 8.28
N PRO A 83 10.68 11.32 8.34
CA PRO A 83 9.52 11.53 9.24
C PRO A 83 8.29 10.70 8.86
N GLN A 84 7.29 10.65 9.74
CA GLN A 84 6.03 9.92 9.56
C GLN A 84 4.83 10.83 9.78
N PHE A 85 3.78 10.69 8.98
CA PHE A 85 2.46 11.27 9.30
C PHE A 85 1.60 10.27 10.10
N THR A 86 0.68 10.79 10.91
CA THR A 86 -0.29 9.98 11.65
C THR A 86 -1.55 9.81 10.82
N PHE A 87 -2.14 8.62 10.85
CA PHE A 87 -3.43 8.33 10.22
C PHE A 87 -4.32 7.46 11.12
N PRO A 88 -5.64 7.63 11.02
CA PRO A 88 -6.62 6.87 11.79
C PRO A 88 -6.86 5.48 11.18
N ILE A 89 -6.94 4.45 12.02
CA ILE A 89 -7.44 3.13 11.58
C ILE A 89 -8.96 3.13 11.69
N GLY A 90 -9.65 2.97 10.56
CA GLY A 90 -11.12 3.06 10.49
C GLY A 90 -11.66 4.47 10.21
N GLY A 91 -10.79 5.45 9.96
CA GLY A 91 -11.18 6.76 9.45
C GLY A 91 -11.61 6.73 7.99
N TYR A 92 -12.05 7.88 7.49
CA TYR A 92 -12.49 8.05 6.10
C TYR A 92 -11.61 9.05 5.37
N GLY A 93 -11.41 8.82 4.08
CA GLY A 93 -10.54 9.63 3.25
C GLY A 93 -10.64 9.27 1.78
N SER A 94 -9.79 9.89 0.97
CA SER A 94 -9.72 9.65 -0.46
C SER A 94 -8.28 9.52 -0.95
N LEU A 95 -8.09 8.65 -1.96
CA LEU A 95 -6.84 8.46 -2.67
C LEU A 95 -7.04 8.84 -4.13
N ARG A 96 -6.16 9.68 -4.66
CA ARG A 96 -6.08 10.03 -6.08
C ARG A 96 -4.65 9.81 -6.54
N ALA A 97 -4.48 9.00 -7.58
CA ALA A 97 -3.20 8.77 -8.24
C ALA A 97 -3.44 8.76 -9.75
N GLY A 98 -2.84 9.71 -10.46
CA GLY A 98 -3.02 9.84 -11.92
C GLY A 98 -2.57 11.20 -12.44
N ASN A 99 -2.29 11.29 -13.74
CA ASN A 99 -1.85 12.53 -14.40
C ASN A 99 -0.66 13.22 -13.71
N GLY A 100 0.30 12.42 -13.20
CA GLY A 100 1.48 12.92 -12.48
C GLY A 100 1.18 13.53 -11.10
N THR A 101 -0.06 13.41 -10.60
CA THR A 101 -0.46 13.92 -9.29
C THR A 101 -0.86 12.78 -8.38
N VAL A 102 -0.44 12.87 -7.12
CA VAL A 102 -0.81 11.96 -6.05
C VAL A 102 -1.35 12.76 -4.86
N GLN A 103 -2.51 12.37 -4.34
CA GLN A 103 -3.12 12.99 -3.15
C GLN A 103 -3.78 11.91 -2.29
N LEU A 104 -3.40 11.87 -1.01
CA LEU A 104 -4.10 11.16 0.04
C LEU A 104 -4.70 12.21 0.99
N SER A 105 -6.01 12.16 1.21
CA SER A 105 -6.72 13.06 2.14
C SER A 105 -7.37 12.23 3.24
N ILE A 106 -7.27 12.70 4.48
CA ILE A 106 -7.95 12.13 5.65
C ILE A 106 -9.05 13.12 6.04
N ASP A 107 -10.30 12.71 5.89
CA ASP A 107 -11.48 13.57 6.06
C ASP A 107 -12.13 13.36 7.44
N VAL A 108 -12.02 12.14 8.00
CA VAL A 108 -12.51 11.77 9.33
C VAL A 108 -11.45 10.94 10.04
N HIS A 109 -11.10 11.32 11.27
CA HIS A 109 -10.02 10.72 12.05
C HIS A 109 -10.42 10.31 13.46
#